data_AF-A0A1Q8BEC3-F1
#
_entry.id   AF-A0A1Q8BEC3-F1
#
_cell.length_a   1.000
_cell.length_b   1.000
_cell.length_c   1.000
_cell.angle_alpha   90.00
_cell.angle_beta   90.00
_cell.angle_gamma   90.00
#
_symmetry.space_group_name_H-M   'P 1'
#
loop_
_entity.id
_entity.type
_entity.pdbx_description
1 polymer ?
#
loop_
_entity_poly.entity_id
_entity_poly.type
_entity_poly.pdbx_seq_one_letter_code
_entity_poly.pdbx_strand_id
1 'polypeptide(L)'
;MTSLERVRDELVKYEHPFFDFQARETKEGVQLLIRSKIANVLSPQYTITLAERDLQSSQFTWSFQKLLYDCLTDYVVELFTKNPRT
;
A
#
# COMPACT_ATOMS: atom_id res chain seq x y z
N MET A 1 -20.08 -8.17 -0.03
CA MET A 1 -18.84 -7.39 -0.21
C MET A 1 -17.69 -8.25 0.28
N THR A 2 -16.85 -8.72 -0.63
CA THR A 2 -15.66 -9.51 -0.32
C THR A 2 -14.59 -8.63 0.33
N SER A 3 -13.60 -9.26 0.96
CA SER A 3 -12.41 -8.58 1.48
C SER A 3 -11.73 -7.72 0.41
N LEU A 4 -11.61 -8.23 -0.82
CA LEU A 4 -11.05 -7.48 -1.96
C LEU A 4 -11.91 -6.28 -2.36
N GLU A 5 -13.23 -6.45 -2.45
CA GLU A 5 -14.15 -5.35 -2.77
C GLU A 5 -14.06 -4.24 -1.73
N ARG A 6 -13.93 -4.60 -0.45
CA ARG A 6 -13.76 -3.66 0.66
C ARG A 6 -12.48 -2.86 0.56
N VAL A 7 -11.37 -3.52 0.25
CA VAL A 7 -10.10 -2.82 0.02
C VAL A 7 -10.19 -1.93 -1.21
N ARG A 8 -10.82 -2.36 -2.30
CA ARG A 8 -10.98 -1.55 -3.51
C ARG A 8 -11.84 -0.31 -3.29
N ASP A 9 -12.96 -0.44 -2.60
CA ASP A 9 -13.85 0.68 -2.26
C ASP A 9 -13.14 1.73 -1.40
N GLU A 10 -12.28 1.27 -0.49
CA GLU A 10 -11.46 2.18 0.30
C GLU A 10 -10.34 2.79 -0.53
N LEU A 11 -9.69 2.00 -1.39
CA LEU A 11 -8.54 2.42 -2.19
C LEU A 11 -8.87 3.51 -3.21
N VAL A 12 -10.07 3.49 -3.80
CA VAL A 12 -10.49 4.52 -4.77
C VAL A 12 -10.60 5.92 -4.16
N LYS A 13 -10.60 6.04 -2.82
CA LYS A 13 -10.59 7.33 -2.11
C LYS A 13 -9.21 7.99 -2.10
N TYR A 14 -8.17 7.27 -2.51
CA TYR A 14 -6.79 7.73 -2.49
C TYR A 14 -6.28 7.96 -3.91
N GLU A 15 -5.87 9.19 -4.18
CA GLU A 15 -5.14 9.55 -5.40
C GLU A 15 -3.75 10.05 -5.01
N HIS A 16 -2.73 9.65 -5.77
CA HIS A 16 -1.38 10.14 -5.58
C HIS A 16 -0.70 10.49 -6.91
N PRO A 17 0.02 11.64 -7.01
CA PRO A 17 0.68 12.05 -8.24
C PRO A 17 1.84 11.14 -8.64
N PHE A 18 2.51 10.51 -7.66
CA PHE A 18 3.67 9.66 -7.90
C PHE A 18 3.40 8.15 -7.79
N PHE A 19 2.24 7.75 -7.27
CA PHE A 19 1.95 6.34 -7.00
C PHE A 19 0.61 5.92 -7.61
N ASP A 20 0.58 4.70 -8.12
CA ASP A 20 -0.63 3.95 -8.44
C ASP A 20 -0.85 2.87 -7.40
N PHE A 21 -2.10 2.70 -7.00
CA PHE A 21 -2.48 1.70 -6.02
C PHE A 21 -3.37 0.63 -6.66
N GLN A 22 -3.08 -0.63 -6.37
CA GLN A 22 -3.88 -1.76 -6.84
C GLN A 22 -4.08 -2.77 -5.72
N ALA A 23 -5.20 -3.47 -5.74
CA ALA A 23 -5.49 -4.55 -4.80
C ALA A 23 -5.76 -5.86 -5.54
N ARG A 24 -5.18 -6.94 -5.00
CA ARG A 24 -5.25 -8.31 -5.51
C ARG A 24 -5.63 -9.26 -4.38
N GLU A 25 -6.44 -10.26 -4.67
CA GLU A 25 -6.72 -11.35 -3.72
C GLU A 25 -5.55 -12.35 -3.67
N THR A 26 -5.25 -12.84 -2.47
CA THR A 26 -4.25 -13.88 -2.21
C THR A 26 -4.81 -14.93 -1.24
N LYS A 27 -4.09 -16.03 -1.04
CA LYS A 27 -4.49 -17.09 -0.10
C LYS A 27 -4.51 -16.63 1.37
N GLU A 28 -3.81 -15.54 1.68
CA GLU A 28 -3.61 -15.03 3.04
C GLU A 28 -4.44 -13.76 3.34
N GLY A 29 -5.18 -13.27 2.34
CA GLY A 29 -6.01 -12.07 2.44
C GLY A 29 -5.95 -11.22 1.16
N VAL A 30 -5.77 -9.91 1.31
CA VAL A 30 -5.70 -8.98 0.18
C VAL A 30 -4.32 -8.34 0.11
N GLN A 31 -3.65 -8.49 -1.03
CA GLN A 31 -2.39 -7.83 -1.29
C GLN A 31 -2.64 -6.45 -1.91
N LEU A 32 -2.07 -5.43 -1.29
CA LEU A 32 -1.96 -4.07 -1.81
C LEU A 32 -0.63 -3.95 -2.57
N LEU A 33 -0.71 -3.42 -3.78
CA LEU A 33 0.41 -3.12 -4.65
C LEU A 33 0.48 -1.60 -4.82
N ILE A 34 1.62 -1.02 -4.48
CA ILE A 34 1.92 0.40 -4.65
C ILE A 34 3.00 0.49 -5.73
N ARG A 35 2.70 1.13 -6.86
CA ARG A 35 3.62 1.27 -7.99
C ARG A 35 4.03 2.71 -8.17
N SER A 36 5.31 2.97 -8.35
CA SER A 36 5.77 4.31 -8.71
C SER A 36 5.48 4.61 -10.18
N LYS A 37 4.95 5.80 -10.44
CA LYS A 37 4.78 6.38 -11.79
C LYS A 37 6.09 6.94 -12.35
N ILE A 38 7.12 7.07 -11.50
CA ILE A 38 8.41 7.64 -11.86
C ILE A 38 9.24 6.57 -12.57
N ALA A 39 9.72 6.86 -13.77
CA ALA A 39 10.60 5.97 -14.50
C ALA A 39 11.96 5.81 -13.78
N ASN A 40 12.54 4.61 -13.83
CA ASN A 40 13.87 4.29 -13.31
C ASN A 40 14.04 4.44 -11.78
N VAL A 41 12.97 4.30 -11.00
CA VAL A 41 13.12 4.09 -9.55
C VAL A 41 13.68 2.69 -9.27
N LEU A 42 14.55 2.58 -8.25
CA LEU A 42 15.22 1.34 -7.87
C LEU A 42 14.23 0.22 -7.51
N SER A 43 13.15 0.59 -6.81
CA SER A 43 12.05 -0.31 -6.43
C SER A 43 10.76 0.20 -7.06
N PRO A 44 10.35 -0.30 -8.25
CA PRO A 44 9.17 0.22 -8.95
C PRO A 44 7.85 -0.20 -8.29
N GLN A 45 7.86 -1.24 -7.46
CA GLN A 45 6.67 -1.79 -6.83
C GLN A 45 6.95 -2.18 -5.38
N TYR A 46 6.08 -1.73 -4.49
CA TYR A 46 6.02 -2.12 -3.09
C TYR A 46 4.74 -2.94 -2.87
N THR A 47 4.83 -4.03 -2.11
CA THR A 47 3.69 -4.92 -1.86
C THR A 47 3.51 -5.21 -0.39
N ILE A 48 2.27 -5.13 0.09
CA ILE A 48 1.90 -5.47 1.47
C ILE A 48 0.65 -6.33 1.49
N THR A 49 0.59 -7.29 2.41
CA THR A 49 -0.56 -8.20 2.56
C THR A 49 -1.40 -7.79 3.77
N LEU A 50 -2.67 -7.50 3.52
CA LEU A 50 -3.70 -7.26 4.52
C LEU A 50 -4.31 -8.59 4.92
N ALA A 51 -4.16 -8.98 6.18
CA ALA A 51 -4.77 -10.20 6.70
C ALA A 51 -6.29 -10.02 6.82
N GLU A 52 -7.04 -11.10 6.57
CA GLU A 52 -8.50 -11.05 6.55
C GLU A 52 -9.12 -10.54 7.87
N ARG A 53 -8.50 -10.87 9.00
CA ARG A 53 -8.92 -10.38 10.33
C ARG A 53 -8.92 -8.84 10.43
N ASP A 54 -7.96 -8.18 9.80
CA ASP A 54 -7.80 -6.73 9.88
C ASP A 54 -8.83 -6.03 8.97
N LEU A 55 -9.20 -6.69 7.87
CA LEU A 55 -10.23 -6.23 6.92
C LEU A 55 -11.65 -6.29 7.52
N GLN A 56 -11.91 -7.26 8.40
CA GLN A 56 -13.20 -7.41 9.09
C GLN A 56 -13.35 -6.51 10.31
N SER A 57 -12.27 -5.82 10.73
CA SER A 57 -12.32 -4.91 11.87
C SER A 57 -13.19 -3.69 11.61
N SER A 58 -13.92 -3.23 12.64
CA SER A 58 -14.69 -1.98 12.58
C SER A 58 -13.82 -0.74 12.38
N GLN A 59 -12.52 -0.83 12.70
CA GLN A 59 -11.55 0.25 12.52
C GLN A 59 -10.78 0.15 11.18
N PHE A 60 -11.21 -0.73 10.27
CA PHE A 60 -10.52 -1.00 9.01
C PHE A 60 -10.09 0.27 8.26
N THR A 61 -10.99 1.22 8.03
CA THR A 61 -10.72 2.48 7.31
C THR A 61 -9.53 3.24 7.91
N TRP A 62 -9.52 3.41 9.23
CA TRP A 62 -8.45 4.12 9.93
C TRP A 62 -7.13 3.36 9.89
N SER A 63 -7.17 2.05 10.18
CA SER A 63 -5.98 1.19 10.13
C SER A 63 -5.39 1.11 8.72
N PHE A 64 -6.24 1.05 7.70
CA PHE A 64 -5.85 1.03 6.30
C PHE A 64 -5.19 2.35 5.89
N GLN A 65 -5.79 3.49 6.25
CA GLN A 65 -5.21 4.81 5.98
C GLN A 65 -3.82 4.94 6.60
N LYS A 66 -3.70 4.58 7.88
CA LYS A 66 -2.42 4.62 8.59
C LYS A 66 -1.39 3.73 7.91
N LEU A 67 -1.75 2.48 7.62
CA LEU A 67 -0.87 1.53 6.93
C LEU A 67 -0.39 2.08 5.58
N LEU A 68 -1.30 2.64 4.78
CA LEU A 68 -0.96 3.20 3.48
C LEU A 68 0.06 4.34 3.60
N TYR A 69 -0.14 5.25 4.56
CA TYR A 69 0.78 6.37 4.80
C TYR A 69 2.14 5.91 5.34
N ASP A 70 2.15 4.93 6.24
CA ASP A 70 3.38 4.33 6.74
C ASP A 70 4.17 3.69 5.58
N CYS A 71 3.51 2.92 4.71
CA CYS A 71 4.15 2.32 3.52
C CYS A 71 4.72 3.38 2.55
N LEU A 72 4.00 4.48 2.32
CA LEU A 72 4.49 5.56 1.46
C LEU A 72 5.72 6.26 2.07
N THR A 73 5.71 6.45 3.39
CA THR A 73 6.82 7.06 4.12
C THR A 73 8.06 6.16 4.05
N ASP A 74 7.91 4.87 4.35
CA ASP A 74 8.98 3.89 4.27
C ASP A 74 9.55 3.83 2.85
N TYR A 75 8.67 3.79 1.83
CA TYR A 75 9.10 3.78 0.44
C TYR A 75 9.99 4.99 0.09
N VAL A 76 9.58 6.20 0.48
CA VAL A 76 10.37 7.42 0.21
C VAL A 76 11.70 7.39 0.95
N VAL A 77 11.72 6.87 2.19
CA VAL A 77 12.95 6.73 2.99
C VAL A 77 13.88 5.66 2.39
N GLU A 78 13.36 4.55 1.88
CA GLU A 78 14.16 3.51 1.24
C GLU A 78 14.84 3.97 -0.06
N LEU A 79 14.31 5.02 -0.71
CA LEU A 79 14.91 5.57 -1.93
C LEU A 79 16.15 6.44 -1.70
N PHE A 80 16.59 6.68 -0.46
CA PHE A 80 17.85 7.38 -0.19
C PHE A 80 19.05 6.59 -0.74
N THR A 81 19.67 7.10 -1.80
CA THR A 81 20.91 6.52 -2.39
C THR A 81 22.17 6.87 -1.59
N LYS A 82 22.06 7.84 -0.68
CA LYS A 82 23.08 8.21 0.31
C LYS A 82 22.38 8.48 1.62
N ASN A 83 22.90 7.92 2.70
CA ASN A 83 22.41 8.15 4.06
C ASN A 83 23.60 8.38 4.99
N PRO A 84 23.42 8.98 6.18
CA PRO A 84 24.53 9.34 7.08
C PRO A 84 25.37 8.16 7.60
N ARG A 85 24.95 6.91 7.38
CA ARG A 85 25.68 5.70 7.78
C ARG A 85 26.54 5.09 6.66
N THR A 86 26.46 5.60 5.43
CA THR A 86 27.19 5.10 4.24
C THR A 86 27.87 6.23 3.48
#